data_AF-A0A6M0AQG5-F1
#
_entry.id   AF-A0A6M0AQG5-F1
#
_cell.length_a   1.000
_cell.length_b   1.000
_cell.length_c   1.000
_cell.angle_alpha   90.00
_cell.angle_beta   90.00
_cell.angle_gamma   90.00
#
_symmetry.space_group_name_H-M   'P 1'
#
loop_
_entity.id
_entity.type
_entity.pdbx_description
1 polymer ?
#
loop_
_entity_poly.entity_id
_entity_poly.type
_entity_poly.pdbx_seq_one_letter_code
_entity_poly.pdbx_strand_id
1 'polypeptide(L)' 'MNTELQFPWQQDAVIRQSQRLINSFHHWTGRSLIDTSGSPIEIAQALFEAPFTVLSHNTES' A
#
# COMPACT_ATOMS: atom_id res chain seq x y z
N MET A 1 -11.55 -27.41 3.23
CA MET A 1 -11.08 -26.22 2.50
C MET A 1 -10.28 -25.42 3.50
N ASN A 2 -8.94 -25.48 3.43
CA ASN A 2 -8.09 -24.67 4.30
C ASN A 2 -8.16 -23.25 3.78
N THR A 3 -9.02 -22.44 4.38
CA THR A 3 -8.96 -21.00 4.19
C THR A 3 -7.73 -20.53 4.96
N GLU A 4 -6.56 -20.65 4.33
CA GLU A 4 -5.33 -19.97 4.76
C GLU A 4 -5.73 -18.54 5.13
N LEU A 5 -5.55 -18.16 6.39
CA LEU A 5 -5.88 -16.82 6.88
C LEU A 5 -4.94 -15.84 6.19
N GLN A 6 -5.33 -15.39 5.02
CA GLN A 6 -4.59 -14.42 4.23
C GLN A 6 -4.73 -13.08 4.93
N PHE A 7 -3.61 -12.51 5.37
CA PHE A 7 -3.60 -11.18 5.98
C PHE A 7 -4.14 -10.14 4.98
N PRO A 8 -4.76 -9.04 5.44
CA PRO A 8 -5.34 -8.05 4.54
C PRO A 8 -4.37 -7.55 3.45
N TRP A 9 -3.10 -7.34 3.79
CA TRP A 9 -2.07 -6.86 2.86
C TRP A 9 -1.60 -7.89 1.81
N GLN A 10 -1.98 -9.15 1.96
CA GLN A 10 -1.67 -10.20 0.99
C GLN A 10 -2.74 -10.31 -0.11
N GLN A 11 -3.87 -9.59 0.04
CA GLN A 11 -4.91 -9.56 -0.98
C GLN A 11 -4.43 -8.77 -2.19
N ASP A 12 -4.62 -9.36 -3.37
CA ASP A 12 -4.30 -8.81 -4.68
C ASP A 12 -4.75 -7.35 -4.88
N ALA A 13 -5.98 -7.03 -4.44
CA ALA A 13 -6.54 -5.68 -4.51
C ALA A 13 -5.79 -4.69 -3.60
N VAL A 14 -5.42 -5.13 -2.39
CA VAL A 14 -4.67 -4.32 -1.43
C VAL A 14 -3.25 -4.08 -1.91
N ILE A 15 -2.57 -5.11 -2.44
CA ILE A 15 -1.23 -4.95 -3.02
C ILE A 15 -1.25 -3.90 -4.13
N ARG A 16 -2.19 -3.99 -5.08
CA ARG A 16 -2.31 -3.01 -6.17
C ARG A 16 -2.63 -1.60 -5.64
N GLN A 17 -3.49 -1.49 -4.64
CA GLN A 17 -3.84 -0.19 -4.06
C GLN A 17 -2.67 0.45 -3.31
N SER A 18 -1.90 -0.32 -2.53
CA SER A 18 -0.71 0.15 -1.83
C SER A 18 0.31 0.73 -2.81
N GLN A 19 0.55 0.07 -3.93
CA GLN A 19 1.45 0.58 -4.98
C GLN A 19 0.96 1.91 -5.56
N ARG A 20 -0.34 2.03 -5.85
CA ARG A 20 -0.93 3.29 -6.37
C ARG A 20 -0.80 4.43 -5.36
N LEU A 21 -1.06 4.18 -4.08
CA LEU A 21 -0.95 5.17 -3.02
C LEU A 21 0.47 5.70 -2.88
N ILE A 22 1.46 4.79 -2.84
CA ILE A 22 2.87 5.15 -2.70
C ILE A 22 3.35 5.96 -3.91
N ASN A 23 3.02 5.50 -5.12
CA ASN A 23 3.42 6.19 -6.35
C ASN A 23 2.75 7.56 -6.48
N SER A 24 1.47 7.68 -6.12
CA SER A 24 0.74 8.96 -6.11
C SER A 24 1.35 9.92 -5.09
N PHE A 25 1.60 9.45 -3.87
CA PHE A 25 2.23 10.25 -2.82
C PHE A 25 3.60 10.78 -3.27
N HIS A 26 4.44 9.91 -3.84
CA HIS A 26 5.76 10.31 -4.33
C HIS A 26 5.65 11.29 -5.51
N HIS A 27 4.74 11.07 -6.45
CA HIS A 27 4.52 11.96 -7.59
C HIS A 27 4.19 13.39 -7.15
N TRP A 28 3.29 13.56 -6.17
CA TRP A 28 2.83 14.87 -5.73
C TRP A 28 3.74 15.56 -4.72
N THR A 29 4.46 14.80 -3.89
CA THR A 29 5.26 15.37 -2.79
C THR A 29 6.77 15.32 -3.05
N GLY A 30 7.23 14.50 -4.00
CA GLY A 30 8.64 14.17 -4.22
C GLY A 30 9.28 13.38 -3.07
N ARG A 31 8.49 12.88 -2.11
CA ARG A 31 8.96 12.15 -0.93
C ARG A 31 8.49 10.70 -0.97
N SER A 32 9.30 9.79 -0.46
CA SER A 32 8.87 8.41 -0.23
C SER A 32 8.05 8.32 1.05
N LEU A 33 6.88 7.66 0.98
CA LEU A 33 5.99 7.49 2.12
C LEU A 33 6.54 6.48 3.14
N ILE A 34 7.13 5.41 2.63
CA ILE A 34 7.81 4.32 3.34
C ILE A 34 9.00 3.85 2.49
N ASP A 35 9.82 2.94 3.02
CA ASP A 35 10.80 2.24 2.19
C ASP A 35 10.09 1.35 1.14
N THR A 36 10.52 1.45 -0.12
CA THR A 36 9.93 0.76 -1.27
C THR A 36 10.91 -0.21 -1.92
N SER A 37 11.98 -0.60 -1.22
CA SER A 37 13.02 -1.50 -1.76
C SER A 37 12.59 -2.97 -1.87
N GLY A 38 11.43 -3.35 -1.34
CA GLY A 38 10.92 -4.73 -1.32
C GLY A 38 10.00 -5.11 -2.50
N SER A 39 9.53 -6.35 -2.47
CA SER A 39 8.49 -6.86 -3.38
C SER A 39 7.13 -6.17 -3.12
N PRO A 40 6.18 -6.24 -4.06
CA PRO A 40 4.88 -5.58 -3.89
C PRO A 40 4.11 -5.99 -2.64
N ILE A 41 4.23 -7.25 -2.21
CA ILE A 41 3.60 -7.78 -0.99
C ILE A 41 4.28 -7.28 0.28
N GLU A 42 5.61 -7.19 0.28
CA GLU A 42 6.39 -6.63 1.41
C GLU A 42 6.10 -5.13 1.56
N ILE A 43 5.98 -4.41 0.43
CA ILE A 43 5.58 -3.01 0.44
C ILE A 43 4.15 -2.85 0.97
N ALA A 44 3.22 -3.72 0.57
CA ALA A 44 1.85 -3.68 1.07
C ALA A 44 1.77 -3.97 2.57
N GLN A 45 2.59 -4.90 3.07
CA GLN A 45 2.72 -5.18 4.49
C GLN A 45 3.27 -3.97 5.25
N ALA A 46 4.39 -3.41 4.79
CA ALA A 46 5.02 -2.25 5.42
C ALA A 46 4.07 -1.03 5.47
N LEU A 47 3.25 -0.84 4.43
CA LEU A 47 2.23 0.21 4.42
C LEU A 47 1.10 -0.07 5.42
N PHE A 48 0.68 -1.34 5.55
CA PHE A 48 -0.37 -1.74 6.49
C PHE A 48 0.09 -1.59 7.95
N GLU A 49 1.34 -1.92 8.24
CA GLU A 49 1.95 -1.86 9.58
C GLU A 49 2.49 -0.47 9.93
N ALA A 50 2.41 0.51 9.01
CA ALA A 50 2.92 1.86 9.23
C ALA A 50 2.23 2.54 10.44
N PRO A 51 2.96 3.30 11.27
CA PRO A 51 2.41 3.93 12.47
C PRO A 51 1.59 5.21 12.17
N PHE A 52 1.02 5.32 10.97
CA PHE A 52 0.20 6.43 10.51
C PHE A 52 -0.85 5.96 9.51
N THR A 53 -1.93 6.72 9.38
CA THR A 53 -2.99 6.44 8.40
C THR A 53 -2.76 7.27 7.14
N VAL A 54 -2.92 6.63 5.98
CA VAL A 54 -2.87 7.28 4.67
C VAL A 54 -4.30 7.51 4.19
N LEU A 55 -4.68 8.77 4.01
CA LEU A 55 -5.97 9.15 3.45
C LEU A 55 -5.77 9.58 1.99
N SER A 56 -6.40 8.86 1.08
CA SER A 56 -6.50 9.24 -0.33
C SER A 56 -7.94 9.64 -0.60
N HIS A 57 -8.19 10.94 -0.60
CA HIS A 57 -9.54 11.50 -0.77
C HIS A 57 -9.86 11.97 -2.19
N ASN A 58 -8.93 11.82 -3.15
CA ASN A 58 -9.17 12.31 -4.49
C ASN A 58 -10.00 11.31 -5.30
N THR A 59 -11.30 11.60 -5.43
CA THR A 59 -12.16 11.09 -6.50
C THR A 59 -12.24 12.16 -7.57
N GLU A 60 -11.16 12.36 -8.33
CA GLU A 60 -11.33 13.10 -9.59
C GLU A 60 -12.24 12.27 -10.50
N SER A 61 -13.36 12.88 -10.89
CA SER A 61 -14.37 12.36 -11.83
C SER A 61 -14.18 12.99 -13.20
#